data_AF-A0A645II21-F1
#
_entry.id   AF-A0A645II21-F1
#
_cell.length_a   1.000
_cell.length_b   1.000
_cell.length_c   1.000
_cell.angle_alpha   90.00
_cell.angle_beta   90.00
_cell.angle_gamma   90.00
#
_symmetry.space_group_name_H-M   'P 1'
#
loop_
_entity.id
_entity.type
_entity.pdbx_description
1 polymer ?
#
loop_
_entity_poly.entity_id
_entity_poly.type
_entity_poly.pdbx_seq_one_letter_code
_entity_poly.pdbx_strand_id
1 'polypeptide(L)'
;MLARLYRGIDCSEETSCYDAIKNAGPRGSYFNTHMLKVIKKEFYDSRYLNKESLGNWRSESEQDLIGYVGKAVQKRLNTYVPPEVTREKRILLDKYLRDEDRCMTQFQNIKI
;
A
#
# COMPACT_ATOMS: atom_id res chain seq x y z
N MET A 1 -2.08 -5.15 -6.11
CA MET A 1 -2.86 -5.33 -7.36
C MET A 1 -3.43 -6.74 -7.42
N LEU A 2 -2.60 -7.79 -7.43
CA LEU A 2 -3.05 -9.19 -7.50
C LEU A 2 -4.06 -9.58 -6.42
N ALA A 3 -3.83 -9.23 -5.15
CA ALA A 3 -4.79 -9.51 -4.08
C ALA A 3 -6.19 -8.90 -4.33
N ARG A 4 -6.25 -7.73 -4.98
CA ARG A 4 -7.51 -7.09 -5.36
C ARG A 4 -8.16 -7.78 -6.57
N LEU A 5 -7.35 -8.21 -7.53
CA LEU A 5 -7.81 -8.98 -8.69
C LEU A 5 -8.45 -10.30 -8.25
N TYR A 6 -7.81 -11.03 -7.32
CA TYR A 6 -8.32 -12.30 -6.79
C TYR A 6 -9.60 -12.17 -5.97
N ARG A 7 -9.90 -10.99 -5.43
CA ARG A 7 -11.18 -10.72 -4.74
C ARG A 7 -12.38 -10.82 -5.69
N GLY A 8 -12.17 -10.71 -7.01
CA GLY A 8 -13.24 -10.76 -8.00
C GLY A 8 -14.11 -9.51 -8.00
N ILE A 9 -15.29 -9.63 -8.62
CA ILE A 9 -16.30 -8.57 -8.71
C ILE A 9 -17.35 -8.84 -7.64
N ASP A 10 -17.60 -7.85 -6.79
CA ASP A 10 -18.67 -7.89 -5.80
C ASP A 10 -19.99 -7.54 -6.51
N CYS A 11 -20.90 -8.51 -6.59
CA CYS A 11 -22.21 -8.36 -7.26
C CYS A 11 -23.35 -8.01 -6.28
N SER A 12 -23.04 -7.52 -5.07
CA SER A 12 -24.05 -7.03 -4.14
C SER A 12 -24.85 -5.84 -4.71
N GLU A 13 -26.08 -5.64 -4.22
CA GLU A 13 -26.90 -4.48 -4.60
C GLU A 13 -26.18 -3.15 -4.30
N GLU A 14 -25.45 -3.07 -3.20
CA GLU A 14 -24.70 -1.87 -2.82
C GLU A 14 -23.59 -1.52 -3.81
N THR A 15 -22.91 -2.53 -4.36
CA THR A 15 -21.85 -2.34 -5.36
C THR A 15 -22.37 -2.14 -6.77
N SER A 16 -23.63 -2.52 -7.03
CA SER A 16 -24.28 -2.25 -8.32
C SER A 16 -24.53 -0.76 -8.57
N CYS A 17 -24.64 0.05 -7.50
CA CYS A 17 -24.84 1.50 -7.55
C CYS A 17 -25.98 1.96 -8.48
N TYR A 18 -27.01 1.13 -8.67
CA TYR A 18 -28.10 1.40 -9.62
C TYR A 18 -28.80 2.73 -9.34
N ASP A 19 -29.10 3.02 -8.08
CA ASP A 19 -29.72 4.29 -7.68
C ASP A 19 -28.83 5.49 -8.00
N ALA A 20 -27.51 5.34 -7.88
CA ALA A 20 -26.58 6.40 -8.24
C ALA A 20 -26.61 6.68 -9.76
N ILE A 21 -26.74 5.64 -10.57
CA ILE A 21 -26.89 5.75 -12.04
C ILE A 21 -28.20 6.43 -12.40
N LYS A 22 -29.30 5.98 -11.79
CA LYS A 22 -30.63 6.55 -12.00
C LYS A 22 -30.68 8.03 -11.62
N ASN A 23 -30.08 8.39 -10.49
CA ASN A 23 -30.08 9.76 -9.97
C ASN A 23 -29.15 10.70 -10.75
N ALA A 24 -28.00 10.22 -11.22
CA ALA A 24 -27.11 11.02 -12.07
C ALA A 24 -27.79 11.35 -13.40
N GLY A 25 -28.48 10.37 -14.00
CA GLY A 25 -29.15 10.53 -15.28
C GLY A 25 -28.17 10.75 -16.45
N PRO A 26 -28.70 11.03 -17.65
CA PRO A 26 -27.88 11.25 -18.83
C PRO A 26 -26.97 12.47 -18.64
N ARG A 27 -25.65 12.29 -18.86
CA ARG A 27 -24.61 13.32 -18.64
C ARG A 27 -24.44 13.78 -17.18
N GLY A 28 -24.99 13.04 -16.22
CA GLY A 28 -24.78 13.31 -14.79
C GLY A 28 -23.35 13.02 -14.33
N SER A 29 -22.98 13.63 -13.20
CA SER A 29 -21.72 13.36 -12.51
C SER A 29 -21.89 12.31 -11.42
N TYR A 30 -20.89 11.44 -11.29
CA TYR A 30 -20.83 10.38 -10.27
C TYR A 30 -19.95 10.75 -9.07
N PHE A 31 -19.46 11.98 -9.01
CA PHE A 31 -18.61 12.44 -7.91
C PHE A 31 -19.44 12.80 -6.67
N ASN A 32 -19.95 11.77 -6.01
CA ASN A 32 -20.70 11.87 -4.76
C ASN A 32 -19.93 11.20 -3.61
N THR A 33 -20.22 11.60 -2.37
CA THR A 33 -19.57 11.05 -1.16
C THR A 33 -19.73 9.53 -1.03
N HIS A 34 -20.89 8.99 -1.41
CA HIS A 34 -21.14 7.55 -1.49
C HIS A 34 -20.24 6.86 -2.52
N MET A 35 -20.17 7.41 -3.73
CA MET A 35 -19.32 6.87 -4.80
C MET A 35 -17.84 6.90 -4.45
N LEU A 36 -17.37 7.91 -3.71
CA LEU A 36 -15.99 7.93 -3.20
C LEU A 36 -15.69 6.76 -2.23
N LYS A 37 -16.66 6.32 -1.42
CA LYS A 37 -16.50 5.13 -0.56
C LYS A 37 -16.40 3.86 -1.39
N VAL A 38 -17.28 3.71 -2.39
CA VAL A 38 -17.25 2.57 -3.31
C VAL A 38 -15.95 2.54 -4.10
N ILE A 39 -15.48 3.70 -4.59
CA ILE A 39 -14.22 3.79 -5.33
C ILE A 39 -13.05 3.33 -4.46
N LYS A 40 -12.99 3.77 -3.20
CA LYS A 40 -11.94 3.33 -2.26
C LYS A 40 -11.99 1.84 -1.94
N LYS A 41 -13.19 1.24 -1.93
CA LYS A 41 -13.38 -0.20 -1.68
C LYS A 41 -13.01 -1.04 -2.91
N GLU A 42 -13.45 -0.61 -4.09
CA GLU A 42 -13.41 -1.41 -5.32
C GLU A 42 -12.17 -1.14 -6.17
N PHE A 43 -11.61 0.06 -6.19
CA PHE A 43 -10.42 0.34 -7.00
C PHE A 43 -9.16 0.00 -6.23
N TYR A 44 -8.19 -0.57 -6.96
CA TYR A 44 -6.85 -0.73 -6.45
C TYR A 44 -6.12 0.61 -6.49
N ASP A 45 -5.78 1.14 -5.32
CA ASP A 45 -4.90 2.30 -5.24
C ASP A 45 -3.43 1.88 -5.23
N SER A 46 -2.67 2.40 -6.18
CA SER A 46 -1.28 2.05 -6.39
C SER A 46 -0.39 2.98 -5.59
N ARG A 47 0.37 2.42 -4.65
CA ARG A 47 1.19 3.20 -3.72
C ARG A 47 2.42 3.89 -4.33
N TYR A 48 2.89 3.40 -5.48
CA TYR A 48 4.15 3.84 -6.10
C TYR A 48 4.04 4.37 -7.53
N LEU A 49 2.90 4.16 -8.19
CA LEU A 49 2.70 4.65 -9.55
C LEU A 49 2.19 6.09 -9.50
N ASN A 50 2.85 6.97 -10.24
CA ASN A 50 2.37 8.34 -10.38
C ASN A 50 1.13 8.38 -11.29
N LYS A 51 0.09 9.07 -10.85
CA LYS A 51 -1.16 9.30 -11.60
C LYS A 51 -1.43 10.79 -11.84
N GLU A 52 -0.46 11.65 -11.54
CA GLU A 52 -0.55 13.09 -11.73
C GLU A 52 -0.43 13.50 -13.19
N SER A 53 -0.80 14.75 -13.48
CA SER A 53 -0.61 15.35 -14.79
C SER A 53 0.88 15.53 -15.11
N LEU A 54 1.22 15.63 -16.39
CA LEU A 54 2.60 15.86 -16.83
C LEU A 54 3.20 17.14 -16.25
N GLY A 55 2.38 18.20 -16.12
CA GLY A 55 2.80 19.47 -15.54
C GLY A 55 3.23 19.30 -14.08
N ASN A 56 2.38 18.66 -13.28
CA ASN A 56 2.65 18.42 -11.86
C ASN A 56 3.86 17.50 -11.66
N TRP A 57 3.96 16.42 -12.44
CA TRP A 57 5.09 15.49 -12.34
C TRP A 57 6.43 16.18 -12.65
N ARG A 58 6.46 17.03 -13.69
CA ARG A 58 7.65 17.81 -14.06
C ARG A 58 8.03 18.84 -12.99
N SER A 59 7.05 19.51 -12.39
CA SER A 59 7.33 20.53 -11.37
C SER A 59 7.74 19.95 -10.01
N GLU A 60 7.16 18.81 -9.62
CA GLU A 60 7.30 18.30 -8.25
C GLU A 60 8.46 17.32 -8.08
N SER A 61 8.72 16.47 -9.07
CA SER A 61 9.57 15.32 -8.79
C SER A 61 10.46 14.87 -9.93
N GLU A 62 10.06 15.04 -11.21
CA GLU A 62 10.70 14.51 -12.43
C GLU A 62 11.41 13.16 -12.17
N GLN A 63 10.79 12.34 -11.32
CA GLN A 63 11.49 11.28 -10.64
C GLN A 63 11.13 9.96 -11.30
N ASP A 64 12.16 9.19 -11.58
CA ASP A 64 12.01 7.82 -12.00
C ASP A 64 11.37 6.97 -10.91
N LEU A 65 10.62 5.96 -11.36
CA LEU A 65 9.95 5.00 -10.47
C LEU A 65 10.92 4.34 -9.48
N ILE A 66 12.13 3.99 -9.94
CA ILE A 66 13.15 3.34 -9.10
C ILE A 66 13.62 4.28 -8.00
N GLY A 67 13.90 5.55 -8.33
CA GLY A 67 14.32 6.55 -7.35
C GLY A 67 13.23 6.81 -6.31
N TYR A 68 11.98 6.91 -6.73
CA TYR A 68 10.84 7.07 -5.83
C TYR A 68 10.68 5.88 -4.88
N VAL A 69 10.73 4.65 -5.42
CA VAL A 69 10.62 3.42 -4.63
C VAL A 69 11.79 3.29 -3.65
N GLY A 70 13.02 3.61 -4.06
CA GLY A 70 14.20 3.59 -3.19
C GLY A 70 14.05 4.51 -1.97
N LYS A 71 13.58 5.75 -2.17
CA LYS A 71 13.27 6.68 -1.08
C LYS A 71 12.19 6.13 -0.13
N ALA A 72 11.15 5.52 -0.69
CA ALA A 72 10.08 4.94 0.12
C ALA A 72 10.53 3.72 0.94
N VAL A 73 11.43 2.90 0.40
CA VAL A 73 12.06 1.78 1.11
C VAL A 73 12.92 2.31 2.26
N GLN A 74 13.77 3.31 2.01
CA GLN A 74 14.60 3.90 3.06
C GLN A 74 13.74 4.48 4.19
N LYS A 75 12.65 5.19 3.85
CA LYS A 75 11.70 5.69 4.84
C LYS A 75 11.09 4.55 5.67
N ARG A 76 10.71 3.44 5.03
CA ARG A 76 10.16 2.27 5.74
C ARG A 76 11.17 1.65 6.69
N LEU A 77 12.42 1.49 6.29
CA LEU A 77 13.48 0.97 7.16
C LEU A 77 13.73 1.87 8.36
N ASN A 78 13.80 3.19 8.14
CA ASN A 78 14.03 4.16 9.21
C ASN A 78 12.87 4.24 10.22
N THR A 79 11.63 3.99 9.77
CA THR A 79 10.43 4.07 10.63
C THR A 79 10.05 2.72 11.25
N TYR A 80 10.73 1.64 10.89
CA TYR A 80 10.36 0.31 11.36
C TYR A 80 10.77 0.11 12.82
N VAL A 81 9.79 -0.11 13.68
CA VAL A 81 9.99 -0.55 15.07
C VAL A 81 9.65 -2.03 15.14
N PRO A 82 10.61 -2.91 15.50
CA PRO A 82 10.35 -4.33 15.59
C PRO A 82 9.30 -4.61 16.69
N PRO A 83 8.38 -5.56 16.46
CA PRO A 83 7.36 -5.90 17.44
C PRO A 83 8.00 -6.46 18.71
N GLU A 84 7.40 -6.18 19.86
CA GLU A 84 7.90 -6.70 21.13
C GLU A 84 7.82 -8.22 21.16
N VAL A 85 8.96 -8.86 21.44
CA VAL A 85 9.03 -10.30 21.64
C VAL A 85 9.00 -10.55 23.15
N THR A 86 7.98 -11.28 23.61
CA THR A 86 7.84 -11.69 25.02
C THR A 86 9.13 -12.33 25.51
N ARG A 87 9.56 -12.02 26.75
CA ARG A 87 10.79 -12.55 27.35
C ARG A 87 10.88 -14.07 27.27
N GLU A 88 9.78 -14.77 27.50
CA GLU A 88 9.70 -16.24 27.42
C GLU A 88 10.06 -16.77 26.03
N LYS A 89 9.59 -16.10 24.97
CA LYS A 89 9.89 -16.46 23.58
C LYS A 89 11.35 -16.19 23.25
N ARG A 90 11.94 -15.11 23.78
CA ARG A 90 13.37 -14.81 23.60
C ARG A 90 14.24 -15.87 24.29
N ILE A 91 13.94 -16.20 25.54
CA ILE A 91 14.67 -17.23 26.31
C ILE A 91 14.61 -18.59 25.61
N LEU A 92 13.44 -18.95 25.06
CA LEU A 92 13.29 -20.17 24.28
C LEU A 92 14.13 -20.14 23.00
N LEU A 93 14.11 -19.02 22.27
CA LEU A 93 14.88 -18.85 21.03
C LEU A 93 16.40 -18.84 21.29
N ASP A 94 16.85 -18.24 22.39
CA ASP A 94 18.27 -18.17 22.79
C ASP A 94 18.87 -19.55 23.06
N LYS A 95 18.05 -20.54 23.41
CA LYS A 95 18.48 -21.94 23.59
C LYS A 95 18.87 -22.63 22.28
N TYR A 96 18.31 -22.19 21.16
CA TYR A 96 18.48 -22.82 19.85
C TYR A 96 19.27 -21.96 18.85
N LEU A 97 19.44 -20.66 19.12
CA LEU A 97 20.22 -19.75 18.29
C LEU A 97 21.70 -19.75 18.73
N ARG A 98 22.61 -20.00 17.79
CA ARG A 98 24.06 -19.87 18.00
C ARG A 98 24.44 -18.40 18.09
N ASP A 99 25.55 -18.09 18.76
CA ASP A 99 26.04 -16.71 18.92
C ASP A 99 26.24 -15.98 17.58
N GLU A 100 26.63 -16.69 16.52
CA GLU A 100 26.83 -16.17 15.17
C GLU A 100 25.51 -15.74 14.49
N ASP A 101 24.39 -16.38 14.83
CA ASP A 101 23.06 -16.11 14.27
C ASP A 101 22.40 -14.88 14.91
N ARG A 102 22.98 -14.34 16.00
CA ARG A 102 22.44 -13.20 16.77
C ARG A 102 22.57 -11.86 16.03
N CYS A 103 23.41 -11.76 15.00
CA CYS A 103 23.74 -10.50 14.32
C CYS A 103 22.92 -10.16 13.07
N MET A 104 22.05 -11.05 12.57
CA MET A 104 21.25 -10.74 11.36
C MET A 104 20.10 -9.76 11.61
N THR A 105 19.91 -9.28 12.84
CA THR A 105 18.84 -8.32 13.19
C THR A 105 19.19 -6.85 12.96
N GLN A 106 20.35 -6.54 12.39
CA GLN A 106 20.62 -5.20 11.87
C GLN A 106 20.69 -5.29 10.34
N PHE A 107 19.70 -4.71 9.66
CA PHE A 107 19.58 -4.58 8.20
C PHE A 107 20.73 -3.76 7.56
N GLN A 108 21.94 -3.77 8.12
CA GLN A 108 23.02 -2.83 7.82
C GLN A 108 23.80 -3.13 6.53
N ASN A 109 23.54 -4.24 5.82
CA ASN A 109 24.28 -4.57 4.60
C ASN A 109 23.37 -4.86 3.40
N ILE A 110 22.48 -3.92 3.06
CA ILE A 110 21.90 -3.87 1.72
C ILE A 110 22.45 -2.60 1.06
N LYS A 111 23.57 -2.74 0.33
CA LYS A 111 23.96 -1.74 -0.67
C LYS A 111 22.95 -1.82 -1.82
N ILE A 112 22.23 -0.73 -2.05
CA ILE A 112 21.42 -0.50 -3.27
C ILE A 112 22.36 0.05 -4.35
#